data_AF-A0A2E4D6M6-F1
#
_entry.id   AF-A0A2E4D6M6-F1
#
_cell.length_a   1.000
_cell.length_b   1.000
_cell.length_c   1.000
_cell.angle_alpha   90.00
_cell.angle_beta   90.00
_cell.angle_gamma   90.00
#
_symmetry.space_group_name_H-M   'P 1'
#
loop_
_entity.id
_entity.type
_entity.pdbx_description
1 polymer ?
#
loop_
_entity_poly.entity_id
_entity_poly.type
_entity_poly.pdbx_seq_one_letter_code
_entity_poly.pdbx_strand_id
1 'polypeptide(L)'
;MKYQVEGFEYEITLDAQNKIFKFQTSDSCSQVFCDELLNKEIDEALVYLSSRIEGASYLAGWRTLLALKSARGDKVLFFKNPKRDQLICRCLGYSLTDLKSETSRADLKSFMRETSVGMVCTTCRQTLQAVYHRFESENDIIEGKSLQEWREITWALMPEFQFYSGQDIANSIIGINLIDFPRVKLVVLEHDEILNSESKKPLENRISNFLSQKLDLRINAELAAWGDSSR
;
A
#
# COMPACT_ATOMS: atom_id res chain seq x y z
N MET A 1 9.51 -23.27 -26.11
CA MET A 1 9.38 -23.39 -24.64
C MET A 1 7.90 -23.42 -24.28
N LYS A 2 7.53 -24.09 -23.19
CA LYS A 2 6.14 -24.20 -22.73
C LYS A 2 5.94 -23.35 -21.47
N TYR A 3 4.84 -22.61 -21.43
CA TYR A 3 4.48 -21.69 -20.34
C TYR A 3 3.07 -22.02 -19.86
N GLN A 4 2.88 -22.07 -18.54
CA GLN A 4 1.59 -22.34 -17.92
C GLN A 4 1.00 -21.03 -17.40
N VAL A 5 -0.18 -20.65 -17.89
CA VAL A 5 -0.88 -19.42 -17.50
C VAL A 5 -2.33 -19.78 -17.16
N GLU A 6 -2.70 -19.63 -15.89
CA GLU A 6 -4.06 -19.90 -15.39
C GLU A 6 -4.65 -21.27 -15.81
N GLY A 7 -3.81 -22.32 -15.87
CA GLY A 7 -4.23 -23.67 -16.25
C GLY A 7 -4.26 -23.94 -17.76
N PHE A 8 -3.86 -22.96 -18.58
CA PHE A 8 -3.67 -23.14 -20.01
C PHE A 8 -2.19 -23.21 -20.37
N GLU A 9 -1.85 -24.07 -21.33
CA GLU A 9 -0.50 -24.23 -21.84
C GLU A 9 -0.31 -23.32 -23.06
N TYR A 10 0.82 -22.60 -23.08
CA TYR A 10 1.29 -21.81 -24.21
C TYR A 10 2.65 -22.34 -24.66
N GLU A 11 2.77 -22.73 -25.92
CA GLU A 11 4.02 -23.12 -26.55
C GLU A 11 4.55 -21.95 -27.39
N ILE A 12 5.66 -21.37 -26.95
CA ILE A 12 6.29 -20.21 -27.59
C ILE A 12 7.73 -20.55 -27.97
N THR A 13 8.08 -20.35 -29.24
CA THR A 13 9.46 -20.50 -29.71
C THR A 13 9.88 -19.21 -30.39
N LEU A 14 11.02 -18.67 -29.95
CA LEU A 14 11.64 -17.49 -30.53
C LEU A 14 12.80 -17.90 -31.44
N ASP A 15 13.04 -17.14 -32.50
CA ASP A 15 14.25 -17.27 -33.31
C ASP A 15 15.44 -16.51 -32.71
N ALA A 16 16.58 -16.49 -33.41
CA ALA A 16 17.80 -15.81 -32.98
C ALA A 16 17.68 -14.28 -32.92
N GLN A 17 16.63 -13.69 -33.52
CA GLN A 17 16.30 -12.27 -33.51
C GLN A 17 15.16 -11.96 -32.53
N ASN A 18 14.80 -12.90 -31.64
CA ASN A 18 13.66 -12.78 -30.72
C ASN A 18 12.30 -12.61 -31.43
N LYS A 19 12.16 -13.06 -32.68
CA LYS A 19 10.87 -13.13 -33.36
C LYS A 19 10.12 -14.39 -33.01
N ILE A 20 8.81 -14.26 -32.92
CA ILE A 20 7.90 -15.36 -32.57
C ILE A 20 7.77 -16.29 -33.78
N PHE A 21 8.54 -17.39 -33.77
CA PHE A 21 8.52 -18.42 -34.81
C PHE A 21 7.36 -19.41 -34.62
N LYS A 22 7.03 -19.74 -33.37
CA LYS A 22 5.90 -20.61 -33.02
C LYS A 22 5.16 -20.02 -31.82
N PHE A 23 3.83 -19.95 -31.92
CA PHE A 23 2.98 -19.56 -30.81
C PHE A 23 1.66 -20.36 -30.85
N GLN A 24 1.50 -21.32 -29.95
CA GLN A 24 0.31 -22.17 -29.86
C GLN A 24 -0.19 -22.21 -28.41
N THR A 25 -1.48 -22.43 -28.23
CA THR A 25 -2.07 -22.53 -26.90
C THR A 25 -3.19 -23.56 -26.82
N SER A 26 -3.42 -24.12 -25.62
CA SER A 26 -4.61 -24.92 -25.33
C SER A 26 -5.87 -24.08 -25.12
N ASP A 27 -5.75 -22.75 -24.96
CA ASP A 27 -6.90 -21.83 -24.87
C ASP A 27 -7.37 -21.40 -26.27
N SER A 28 -8.46 -22.01 -26.74
CA SER A 28 -9.06 -21.69 -28.05
C SER A 28 -9.38 -20.21 -28.26
N CYS A 29 -9.71 -19.47 -27.19
CA CYS A 29 -9.99 -18.04 -27.28
C CYS A 29 -8.70 -17.22 -27.44
N SER A 30 -7.60 -17.67 -26.85
CA SER A 30 -6.28 -17.02 -26.97
C SER A 30 -5.58 -17.31 -28.28
N GLN A 31 -5.92 -18.42 -28.96
CA GLN A 31 -5.24 -18.84 -30.20
C GLN A 31 -5.29 -17.76 -31.29
N VAL A 32 -6.40 -17.00 -31.39
CA VAL A 32 -6.52 -15.87 -32.33
C VAL A 32 -5.41 -14.84 -32.12
N PHE A 33 -5.07 -14.52 -30.88
CA PHE A 33 -3.97 -13.61 -30.58
C PHE A 33 -2.61 -14.25 -30.89
N CYS A 34 -2.42 -15.53 -30.60
CA CYS A 34 -1.19 -16.23 -30.95
C CYS A 34 -0.89 -16.15 -32.45
N ASP A 35 -1.92 -16.37 -33.28
CA ASP A 35 -1.81 -16.33 -34.74
C ASP A 35 -1.48 -14.91 -35.25
N GLU A 36 -2.10 -13.86 -34.69
CA GLU A 36 -1.83 -12.47 -35.05
C GLU A 36 -0.39 -12.01 -34.72
N LEU A 37 0.26 -12.68 -33.77
CA LEU A 37 1.56 -12.29 -33.22
C LEU A 37 2.74 -13.03 -33.87
N LEU A 38 2.48 -14.02 -34.72
CA LEU A 38 3.53 -14.75 -35.44
C LEU A 38 4.40 -13.80 -36.27
N ASN A 39 5.70 -14.10 -36.32
CA ASN A 39 6.75 -13.36 -37.02
C ASN A 39 7.04 -11.93 -36.50
N LYS A 40 6.35 -11.47 -35.44
CA LYS A 40 6.69 -10.22 -34.77
C LYS A 40 7.86 -10.42 -33.82
N GLU A 41 8.68 -9.38 -33.65
CA GLU A 41 9.63 -9.34 -32.53
C GLU A 41 8.87 -9.32 -31.21
N ILE A 42 9.41 -9.97 -30.18
CA ILE A 42 8.69 -10.15 -28.91
C ILE A 42 8.28 -8.81 -28.26
N ASP A 43 9.11 -7.77 -28.35
CA ASP A 43 8.79 -6.46 -27.80
C ASP A 43 7.69 -5.75 -28.59
N GLU A 44 7.71 -5.86 -29.92
CA GLU A 44 6.64 -5.35 -30.78
C GLU A 44 5.32 -6.07 -30.52
N ALA A 45 5.37 -7.39 -30.34
CA ALA A 45 4.23 -8.21 -30.01
C ALA A 45 3.58 -7.80 -28.68
N LEU A 46 4.39 -7.51 -27.65
CA LEU A 46 3.91 -7.03 -26.36
C LEU A 46 3.21 -5.68 -26.47
N VAL A 47 3.78 -4.73 -27.23
CA VAL A 47 3.16 -3.40 -27.45
C VAL A 47 1.86 -3.53 -28.23
N TYR A 48 1.88 -4.29 -29.33
CA TYR A 48 0.73 -4.52 -30.18
C TYR A 48 -0.42 -5.13 -29.40
N LEU A 49 -0.16 -6.21 -28.66
CA LEU A 49 -1.17 -6.90 -27.88
C LEU A 49 -1.71 -5.98 -26.78
N SER A 50 -0.85 -5.30 -26.03
CA SER A 50 -1.27 -4.36 -24.98
C SER A 50 -2.21 -3.25 -25.47
N SER A 51 -2.08 -2.84 -26.75
CA SER A 51 -2.93 -1.80 -27.36
C SER A 51 -4.30 -2.30 -27.87
N ARG A 52 -4.48 -3.62 -28.01
CA ARG A 52 -5.67 -4.24 -28.63
C ARG A 52 -6.56 -5.03 -27.67
N ILE A 53 -6.07 -5.38 -26.48
CA ILE A 53 -6.83 -6.18 -25.54
C ILE A 53 -7.97 -5.34 -24.94
N GLU A 54 -9.16 -5.45 -25.53
CA GLU A 54 -10.38 -4.76 -25.08
C GLU A 54 -11.61 -5.68 -25.05
N GLY A 55 -12.74 -5.16 -24.54
CA GLY A 55 -14.03 -5.86 -24.56
C GLY A 55 -14.04 -7.30 -23.99
N ALA A 56 -14.77 -8.18 -24.69
CA ALA A 56 -15.01 -9.58 -24.32
C ALA A 56 -13.81 -10.52 -24.54
N SER A 57 -12.84 -10.14 -25.38
CA SER A 57 -11.64 -10.94 -25.67
C SER A 57 -10.49 -10.70 -24.69
N TYR A 58 -10.73 -9.90 -23.65
CA TYR A 58 -9.66 -9.43 -22.77
C TYR A 58 -8.95 -10.51 -21.99
N LEU A 59 -9.69 -11.47 -21.42
CA LEU A 59 -9.10 -12.55 -20.64
C LEU A 59 -8.14 -13.36 -21.51
N ALA A 60 -8.59 -13.71 -22.71
CA ALA A 60 -7.79 -14.43 -23.68
C ALA A 60 -6.53 -13.65 -24.08
N GLY A 61 -6.67 -12.37 -24.41
CA GLY A 61 -5.52 -11.54 -24.77
C GLY A 61 -4.56 -11.30 -23.60
N TRP A 62 -5.08 -11.14 -22.38
CA TRP A 62 -4.27 -11.00 -21.17
C TRP A 62 -3.42 -12.24 -20.89
N ARG A 63 -3.99 -13.45 -20.98
CA ARG A 63 -3.23 -14.68 -20.81
C ARG A 63 -2.13 -14.81 -21.85
N THR A 64 -2.42 -14.47 -23.11
CA THR A 64 -1.42 -14.42 -24.18
C THR A 64 -0.29 -13.43 -23.86
N LEU A 65 -0.62 -12.27 -23.29
CA LEU A 65 0.37 -11.26 -22.87
C LEU A 65 1.29 -11.79 -21.76
N LEU A 66 0.74 -12.50 -20.77
CA LEU A 66 1.53 -13.12 -19.70
C LEU A 66 2.48 -14.19 -20.24
N ALA A 67 2.01 -15.01 -21.16
CA ALA A 67 2.83 -16.03 -21.80
C ALA A 67 4.00 -15.38 -22.57
N LEU A 68 3.76 -14.30 -23.33
CA LEU A 68 4.82 -13.55 -24.01
C LEU A 68 5.84 -12.94 -23.04
N LYS A 69 5.38 -12.29 -21.96
CA LYS A 69 6.30 -11.73 -20.96
C LYS A 69 7.17 -12.80 -20.32
N SER A 70 6.58 -13.97 -20.04
CA SER A 70 7.29 -15.15 -19.55
C SER A 70 8.36 -15.60 -20.55
N ALA A 71 8.03 -15.62 -21.85
CA ALA A 71 8.96 -15.97 -22.91
C ALA A 71 10.11 -14.98 -23.10
N ARG A 72 9.87 -13.69 -22.84
CA ARG A 72 10.92 -12.66 -22.81
C ARG A 72 11.85 -12.78 -21.60
N GLY A 73 11.45 -13.52 -20.57
CA GLY A 73 12.20 -13.66 -19.32
C GLY A 73 11.84 -12.60 -18.26
N ASP A 74 10.67 -11.97 -18.37
CA ASP A 74 10.19 -11.04 -17.34
C ASP A 74 9.96 -11.81 -16.04
N LYS A 75 10.75 -11.49 -15.00
CA LYS A 75 10.70 -12.18 -13.70
C LYS A 75 9.44 -11.87 -12.87
N VAL A 76 8.66 -10.88 -13.25
CA VAL A 76 7.46 -10.45 -12.54
C VAL A 76 6.24 -10.91 -13.32
N LEU A 77 5.77 -12.12 -13.00
CA LEU A 77 4.55 -12.68 -13.56
C LEU A 77 3.35 -12.10 -12.82
N PHE A 78 2.50 -11.38 -13.56
CA PHE A 78 1.30 -10.77 -13.03
C PHE A 78 0.28 -11.87 -12.75
N PHE A 79 0.12 -12.25 -11.48
CA PHE A 79 -0.95 -13.14 -11.06
C PHE A 79 -2.12 -12.32 -10.54
N LYS A 80 -2.80 -11.57 -11.43
CA LYS A 80 -4.24 -11.23 -11.36
C LYS A 80 -4.68 -10.33 -12.51
N ASN A 81 -5.86 -10.64 -13.03
CA ASN A 81 -6.59 -9.94 -14.09
C ASN A 81 -6.77 -8.43 -13.77
N PRO A 82 -6.11 -7.50 -14.50
CA PRO A 82 -6.18 -6.07 -14.24
C PRO A 82 -7.48 -5.39 -14.72
N LYS A 83 -8.39 -6.08 -15.41
CA LYS A 83 -9.66 -5.44 -15.81
C LYS A 83 -10.63 -5.21 -14.66
N ARG A 84 -10.43 -5.89 -13.53
CA ARG A 84 -11.15 -5.59 -12.28
C ARG A 84 -10.33 -4.75 -11.32
N ASP A 85 -9.05 -4.53 -11.61
CA ASP A 85 -8.12 -4.00 -10.64
C ASP A 85 -7.20 -2.96 -11.24
N GLN A 86 -7.34 -1.73 -10.77
CA GLN A 86 -6.69 -0.56 -11.34
C GLN A 86 -5.15 -0.74 -11.30
N LEU A 87 -4.52 -0.82 -12.48
CA LEU A 87 -3.06 -0.84 -12.58
C LEU A 87 -2.48 0.50 -12.12
N ILE A 88 -1.65 0.46 -11.08
CA ILE A 88 -0.98 1.64 -10.53
C ILE A 88 0.39 1.82 -11.17
N CYS A 89 1.19 0.76 -11.32
CA CYS A 89 2.49 0.82 -11.98
C CYS A 89 2.56 -0.15 -13.16
N ARG A 90 2.62 0.38 -14.39
CA ARG A 90 2.79 -0.44 -15.60
C ARG A 90 4.19 -1.03 -15.74
N CYS A 91 5.21 -0.28 -15.32
CA CYS A 91 6.62 -0.66 -15.45
C CYS A 91 6.96 -1.92 -14.62
N LEU A 92 6.32 -2.07 -13.46
CA LEU A 92 6.54 -3.20 -12.53
C LEU A 92 5.31 -4.06 -12.31
N GLY A 93 4.19 -3.71 -12.94
CA GLY A 93 2.98 -4.50 -12.92
C GLY A 93 2.14 -4.47 -11.66
N TYR A 94 2.32 -3.48 -10.78
CA TYR A 94 1.54 -3.36 -9.57
C TYR A 94 0.11 -2.88 -9.85
N SER A 95 -0.85 -3.68 -9.39
CA SER A 95 -2.27 -3.34 -9.34
C SER A 95 -2.67 -2.75 -7.98
N LEU A 96 -3.91 -2.25 -7.89
CA LEU A 96 -4.47 -1.71 -6.66
C LEU A 96 -4.64 -2.81 -5.60
N THR A 97 -4.95 -4.06 -5.96
CA THR A 97 -5.01 -5.18 -5.01
C THR A 97 -3.64 -5.56 -4.50
N ASP A 98 -2.61 -5.57 -5.34
CA ASP A 98 -1.23 -5.85 -4.91
C ASP A 98 -0.78 -4.82 -3.88
N LEU A 99 -1.09 -3.54 -4.15
CA LEU A 99 -0.87 -2.46 -3.20
C LEU A 99 -1.64 -2.72 -1.90
N LYS A 100 -2.93 -3.04 -1.94
CA LYS A 100 -3.73 -3.34 -0.73
C LYS A 100 -3.13 -4.45 0.13
N SER A 101 -2.57 -5.49 -0.46
CA SER A 101 -1.94 -6.58 0.30
C SER A 101 -0.63 -6.16 0.95
N GLU A 102 0.15 -5.31 0.30
CA GLU A 102 1.49 -4.90 0.73
C GLU A 102 1.47 -3.66 1.65
N THR A 103 0.51 -2.74 1.48
CA THR A 103 0.39 -1.48 2.24
C THR A 103 0.06 -1.68 3.72
N SER A 104 -0.28 -2.89 4.14
CA SER A 104 -0.52 -3.21 5.56
C SER A 104 0.77 -3.31 6.40
N ARG A 105 1.96 -3.17 5.80
CA ARG A 105 3.23 -3.55 6.44
C ARG A 105 4.36 -2.50 6.41
N ALA A 106 4.23 -1.43 5.65
CA ALA A 106 5.32 -0.47 5.45
C ALA A 106 4.76 0.95 5.21
N ASP A 107 5.59 1.99 5.39
CA ASP A 107 5.29 3.34 4.91
C ASP A 107 5.61 3.47 3.40
N LEU A 108 5.08 4.51 2.74
CA LEU A 108 5.24 4.70 1.29
C LEU A 108 6.71 4.73 0.84
N LYS A 109 7.62 5.35 1.61
CA LYS A 109 9.04 5.40 1.21
C LYS A 109 9.68 4.02 1.29
N SER A 110 9.40 3.27 2.34
CA SER A 110 9.91 1.91 2.51
C SER A 110 9.35 0.99 1.41
N PHE A 111 8.04 1.04 1.16
CA PHE A 111 7.40 0.31 0.06
C PHE A 111 8.05 0.63 -1.29
N MET A 112 8.26 1.91 -1.62
CA MET A 112 8.89 2.30 -2.88
C MET A 112 10.32 1.76 -3.01
N ARG A 113 11.09 1.73 -1.93
CA ARG A 113 12.47 1.20 -1.92
C ARG A 113 12.51 -0.31 -2.14
N GLU A 114 11.63 -1.05 -1.48
CA GLU A 114 11.60 -2.52 -1.55
C GLU A 114 11.06 -3.01 -2.91
N THR A 115 10.03 -2.35 -3.42
CA THR A 115 9.32 -2.79 -4.63
C THR A 115 9.80 -2.10 -5.90
N SER A 116 10.56 -1.00 -5.78
CA SER A 116 10.93 -0.10 -6.88
C SER A 116 9.75 0.60 -7.58
N VAL A 117 8.53 0.45 -7.06
CA VAL A 117 7.32 1.08 -7.59
C VAL A 117 7.44 2.61 -7.48
N GLY A 118 7.12 3.32 -8.57
CA GLY A 118 7.30 4.77 -8.63
C GLY A 118 8.76 5.24 -8.79
N MET A 119 9.75 4.34 -8.78
CA MET A 119 11.17 4.68 -8.94
C MET A 119 11.74 4.37 -10.33
N VAL A 120 11.17 3.40 -11.07
CA VAL A 120 11.66 2.99 -12.41
C VAL A 120 11.45 4.07 -13.47
N CYS A 121 10.20 4.49 -13.67
CA CYS A 121 9.80 5.39 -14.76
C CYS A 121 9.15 6.68 -14.24
N THR A 122 8.92 6.80 -12.92
CA THR A 122 8.23 7.90 -12.21
C THR A 122 6.80 8.22 -12.64
N THR A 123 6.33 7.76 -13.81
CA THR A 123 4.99 8.04 -14.36
C THR A 123 3.84 7.61 -13.44
N CYS A 124 4.03 6.53 -12.67
CA CYS A 124 3.03 6.01 -11.74
C CYS A 124 3.02 6.69 -10.37
N ARG A 125 3.98 7.58 -10.08
CA ARG A 125 4.25 8.06 -8.71
C ARG A 125 3.11 8.88 -8.13
N GLN A 126 2.47 9.75 -8.92
CA GLN A 126 1.33 10.54 -8.46
C GLN A 126 0.14 9.64 -8.13
N THR A 127 -0.19 8.69 -9.01
CA THR A 127 -1.27 7.72 -8.78
C THR A 127 -0.98 6.85 -7.57
N LEU A 128 0.27 6.40 -7.41
CA LEU A 128 0.72 5.66 -6.24
C LEU A 128 0.51 6.44 -4.95
N GLN A 129 0.97 7.70 -4.89
CA GLN A 129 0.81 8.56 -3.72
C GLN A 129 -0.66 8.77 -3.35
N ALA A 130 -1.51 9.05 -4.33
CA ALA A 130 -2.95 9.26 -4.10
C ALA A 130 -3.63 7.99 -3.56
N VAL A 131 -3.28 6.83 -4.09
CA VAL A 131 -3.80 5.53 -3.62
C VAL A 131 -3.29 5.21 -2.21
N TYR A 132 -2.02 5.47 -1.94
CA TYR A 132 -1.42 5.21 -0.63
C TYR A 132 -2.06 6.05 0.46
N HIS A 133 -2.19 7.37 0.25
CA HIS A 133 -2.89 8.26 1.17
C HIS A 133 -4.36 7.85 1.39
N ARG A 134 -5.02 7.37 0.32
CA ARG A 134 -6.39 6.88 0.44
C ARG A 134 -6.46 5.62 1.32
N PHE A 135 -5.50 4.69 1.21
CA PHE A 135 -5.44 3.54 2.11
C PHE A 135 -5.11 3.90 3.54
N GLU A 136 -4.27 4.91 3.73
CA GLU A 136 -4.02 5.43 5.07
C GLU A 136 -5.33 5.96 5.70
N SER A 137 -6.12 6.67 4.91
CA SER A 137 -7.43 7.19 5.36
C SER A 137 -8.54 6.13 5.50
N GLU A 138 -8.54 5.06 4.70
CA GLU A 138 -9.60 4.04 4.68
C GLU A 138 -9.37 2.90 5.67
N ASN A 139 -8.12 2.58 6.01
CA ASN A 139 -7.79 1.43 6.86
C ASN A 139 -7.36 1.81 8.29
N ASP A 140 -7.52 3.07 8.71
CA ASP A 140 -7.02 3.52 10.01
C ASP A 140 -5.50 3.25 10.14
N ILE A 141 -4.75 3.28 9.04
CA ILE A 141 -3.30 3.02 8.99
C ILE A 141 -2.60 4.34 8.71
N ILE A 142 -1.67 4.76 9.56
CA ILE A 142 -0.98 6.05 9.43
C ILE A 142 0.50 5.81 9.53
N GLU A 143 1.28 6.29 8.56
CA GLU A 143 2.73 6.02 8.46
C GLU A 143 3.04 4.51 8.57
N GLY A 144 2.20 3.68 7.94
CA GLY A 144 2.33 2.22 7.93
C GLY A 144 1.95 1.49 9.23
N LYS A 145 1.32 2.17 10.20
CA LYS A 145 0.85 1.56 11.46
C LYS A 145 -0.65 1.75 11.67
N SER A 146 -1.34 0.71 12.12
CA SER A 146 -2.75 0.79 12.50
C SER A 146 -2.99 1.76 13.68
N LEU A 147 -4.21 2.28 13.82
CA LEU A 147 -4.61 3.09 14.98
C LEU A 147 -4.38 2.34 16.30
N GLN A 148 -4.55 1.02 16.32
CA GLN A 148 -4.28 0.23 17.53
C GLN A 148 -2.79 0.22 17.88
N GLU A 149 -1.91 0.02 16.90
CA GLU A 149 -0.46 0.11 17.12
C GLU A 149 -0.04 1.52 17.57
N TRP A 150 -0.65 2.57 17.01
CA TRP A 150 -0.42 3.94 17.47
C TRP A 150 -0.86 4.18 18.92
N ARG A 151 -1.99 3.60 19.34
CA ARG A 151 -2.41 3.63 20.75
C ARG A 151 -1.41 2.94 21.65
N GLU A 152 -0.95 1.75 21.26
CA GLU A 152 0.03 0.96 22.01
C GLU A 152 1.38 1.69 22.13
N ILE A 153 1.88 2.28 21.05
CA ILE A 153 3.10 3.09 21.05
C ILE A 153 2.94 4.30 21.97
N THR A 154 1.83 5.03 21.84
CA THR A 154 1.57 6.21 22.67
C THR A 154 1.49 5.82 24.14
N TRP A 155 0.81 4.71 24.46
CA TRP A 155 0.70 4.17 25.80
C TRP A 155 2.07 3.82 26.38
N ALA A 156 2.92 3.14 25.60
CA ALA A 156 4.27 2.75 26.00
C ALA A 156 5.18 3.94 26.31
N LEU A 157 4.94 5.11 25.70
CA LEU A 157 5.68 6.34 25.94
C LEU A 157 5.22 7.10 27.20
N MET A 158 4.03 6.83 27.74
CA MET A 158 3.50 7.58 28.89
C MET A 158 4.37 7.46 30.16
N PRO A 159 4.92 6.29 30.53
CA PRO A 159 5.87 6.19 31.65
C PRO A 159 7.13 7.05 31.47
N GLU A 160 7.60 7.21 30.22
CA GLU A 160 8.77 8.04 29.93
C GLU A 160 8.51 9.55 30.13
N PHE A 161 7.25 9.97 30.04
CA PHE A 161 6.87 11.37 30.21
C PHE A 161 7.19 11.92 31.60
N GLN A 162 7.16 11.07 32.64
CA GLN A 162 7.55 11.46 33.99
C GLN A 162 9.01 11.94 34.04
N PHE A 163 9.90 11.27 33.32
CA PHE A 163 11.32 11.65 33.27
C PHE A 163 11.54 12.93 32.45
N TYR A 164 10.66 13.21 31.49
CA TYR A 164 10.71 14.43 30.68
C TYR A 164 10.19 15.66 31.42
N SER A 165 9.06 15.53 32.10
CA SER A 165 8.32 16.66 32.68
C SER A 165 8.45 16.81 34.20
N GLY A 166 8.92 15.77 34.89
CA GLY A 166 8.88 15.65 36.35
C GLY A 166 7.47 15.35 36.91
N GLN A 167 6.45 15.26 36.06
CA GLN A 167 5.06 15.02 36.46
C GLN A 167 4.66 13.58 36.14
N ASP A 168 4.19 12.86 37.16
CA ASP A 168 3.63 11.53 36.96
C ASP A 168 2.14 11.64 36.63
N ILE A 169 1.82 11.45 35.35
CA ILE A 169 0.46 11.34 34.84
C ILE A 169 0.14 9.92 34.36
N ALA A 170 1.14 9.05 34.25
CA ALA A 170 0.99 7.73 33.65
C ALA A 170 -0.01 6.87 34.45
N ASN A 171 0.04 6.99 35.78
CA ASN A 171 -0.87 6.31 36.69
C ASN A 171 -2.31 6.87 36.66
N SER A 172 -2.50 8.06 36.09
CA SER A 172 -3.83 8.69 35.98
C SER A 172 -4.49 8.39 34.63
N ILE A 173 -3.74 7.96 33.61
CA ILE A 173 -4.26 7.65 32.29
C ILE A 173 -4.86 6.24 32.29
N ILE A 174 -6.08 6.15 31.77
CA ILE A 174 -6.90 4.93 31.71
C ILE A 174 -7.26 4.55 30.28
N GLY A 175 -7.08 5.46 29.35
CA GLY A 175 -7.38 5.22 27.95
C GLY A 175 -6.69 6.23 27.05
N ILE A 176 -6.41 5.80 25.83
CA ILE A 176 -5.91 6.65 24.77
C ILE A 176 -6.84 6.47 23.57
N ASN A 177 -7.56 7.53 23.24
CA ASN A 177 -8.43 7.58 22.08
C ASN A 177 -7.76 8.40 20.98
N LEU A 178 -7.68 7.83 19.78
CA LEU A 178 -7.26 8.56 18.58
C LEU A 178 -8.52 9.11 17.94
N ILE A 179 -8.68 10.44 17.90
CA ILE A 179 -9.87 11.11 17.35
C ILE A 179 -9.70 11.26 15.84
N ASP A 180 -8.62 11.91 15.44
CA ASP A 180 -8.25 12.22 14.06
C ASP A 180 -6.73 12.43 14.07
N PHE A 181 -5.98 11.33 14.00
CA PHE A 181 -4.55 11.35 14.23
C PHE A 181 -3.88 12.36 13.28
N PRO A 182 -3.00 13.24 13.80
CA PRO A 182 -2.21 13.08 15.02
C PRO A 182 -2.83 13.72 16.27
N ARG A 183 -4.17 13.83 16.35
CA ARG A 183 -4.90 14.24 17.55
C ARG A 183 -5.19 13.05 18.46
N VAL A 184 -4.65 13.11 19.67
CA VAL A 184 -4.72 12.07 20.70
C VAL A 184 -5.47 12.62 21.91
N LYS A 185 -6.50 11.91 22.37
CA LYS A 185 -7.24 12.19 23.59
C LYS A 185 -6.81 11.21 24.68
N LEU A 186 -6.09 11.71 25.67
CA LEU A 186 -5.71 10.97 26.85
C LEU A 186 -6.85 11.04 27.86
N VAL A 187 -7.48 9.89 28.11
CA VAL A 187 -8.56 9.75 29.08
C VAL A 187 -7.92 9.50 30.43
N VAL A 188 -8.26 10.33 31.41
CA VAL A 188 -7.75 10.22 32.79
C VAL A 188 -8.87 9.87 33.77
N LEU A 189 -8.52 9.13 34.82
CA LEU A 189 -9.39 8.93 35.99
C LEU A 189 -9.75 10.30 36.56
N GLU A 190 -11.02 10.48 36.94
CA GLU A 190 -11.50 11.70 37.61
C GLU A 190 -10.76 11.90 38.93
N HIS A 191 -9.65 12.63 38.86
CA HIS A 191 -9.10 13.37 39.98
C HIS A 191 -9.09 14.85 39.57
N ASP A 192 -10.03 15.58 40.18
CA ASP A 192 -10.45 16.95 39.90
C ASP A 192 -9.32 18.00 39.74
N GLU A 193 -8.09 17.72 40.17
CA GLU A 193 -7.00 18.72 40.18
C GLU A 193 -6.37 18.96 38.80
N ILE A 194 -6.27 17.95 37.93
CA ILE A 194 -5.60 18.09 36.63
C ILE A 194 -6.53 18.69 35.57
N LEU A 195 -7.82 18.33 35.61
CA LEU A 195 -8.81 18.73 34.61
C LEU A 195 -9.42 20.12 34.87
N ASN A 196 -9.51 20.55 36.14
CA ASN A 196 -10.12 21.83 36.53
C ASN A 196 -9.09 22.94 36.86
N SER A 197 -7.80 22.70 36.68
CA SER A 197 -6.75 23.67 36.96
C SER A 197 -6.37 24.50 35.72
N GLU A 198 -5.90 25.74 35.93
CA GLU A 198 -5.28 26.58 34.89
C GLU A 198 -4.08 25.89 34.20
N SER A 199 -3.56 24.82 34.80
CA SER A 199 -2.47 23.98 34.29
C SER A 199 -2.85 22.94 33.23
N LYS A 200 -4.14 22.73 32.91
CA LYS A 200 -4.56 21.75 31.89
C LYS A 200 -3.92 21.99 30.51
N LYS A 201 -4.11 23.18 29.94
CA LYS A 201 -3.54 23.55 28.62
C LYS A 201 -2.01 23.49 28.58
N PRO A 202 -1.29 24.03 29.59
CA PRO A 202 0.16 23.87 29.68
C PRO A 202 0.61 22.40 29.69
N LEU A 203 -0.13 21.52 30.38
CA LEU A 203 0.16 20.08 30.43
C LEU A 203 -0.09 19.41 29.08
N GLU A 204 -1.23 19.67 28.44
CA GLU A 204 -1.56 19.20 27.08
C GLU A 204 -0.46 19.58 26.07
N ASN A 205 0.03 20.82 26.13
CA ASN A 205 1.12 21.29 25.27
C ASN A 205 2.43 20.55 25.54
N ARG A 206 2.76 20.26 26.81
CA ARG A 206 3.97 19.49 27.16
C ARG A 206 3.90 18.06 26.65
N ILE A 207 2.75 17.41 26.81
CA ILE A 207 2.50 16.05 26.30
C ILE A 207 2.61 16.05 24.77
N SER A 208 1.98 17.03 24.11
CA SER A 208 2.05 17.22 22.65
C SER A 208 3.50 17.34 22.17
N ASN A 209 4.31 18.18 22.82
CA ASN A 209 5.72 18.37 22.48
C ASN A 209 6.55 17.10 22.71
N PHE A 210 6.34 16.42 23.83
CA PHE A 210 7.04 15.18 24.15
C PHE A 210 6.77 14.08 23.12
N LEU A 211 5.48 13.82 22.83
CA LEU A 211 5.08 12.84 21.82
C LEU A 211 5.60 13.24 20.45
N SER A 212 5.53 14.53 20.11
CA SER A 212 6.00 15.01 18.82
C SER A 212 7.50 14.79 18.62
N GLN A 213 8.30 14.99 19.68
CA GLN A 213 9.73 14.74 19.67
C GLN A 213 10.06 13.25 19.57
N LYS A 214 9.33 12.40 20.29
CA LYS A 214 9.59 10.96 20.34
C LYS A 214 9.17 10.24 19.07
N LEU A 215 8.11 10.72 18.42
CA LEU A 215 7.50 10.08 17.26
C LEU A 215 7.86 10.77 15.94
N ASP A 216 8.63 11.86 15.98
CA ASP A 216 9.02 12.68 14.82
C ASP A 216 7.79 13.12 13.97
N LEU A 217 6.69 13.41 14.66
CA LEU A 217 5.40 13.76 14.07
C LEU A 217 4.77 14.92 14.84
N ARG A 218 3.98 15.78 14.19
CA ARG A 218 3.30 16.86 14.90
C ARG A 218 2.04 16.34 15.61
N ILE A 219 2.14 16.03 16.90
CA ILE A 219 1.06 15.45 17.71
C ILE A 219 0.38 16.50 18.57
N ASN A 220 -0.95 16.49 18.59
CA ASN A 220 -1.76 17.32 19.47
C ASN A 220 -2.45 16.42 20.51
N ALA A 221 -2.12 16.59 21.78
CA ALA A 221 -2.70 15.85 22.89
C ALA A 221 -3.77 16.69 23.61
N GLU A 222 -4.90 16.06 23.95
CA GLU A 222 -5.99 16.65 24.73
C GLU A 222 -6.27 15.74 25.94
N LEU A 223 -6.51 16.34 27.11
CA LEU A 223 -6.87 15.61 28.34
C LEU A 223 -8.38 15.63 28.54
N ALA A 224 -8.98 14.45 28.76
CA ALA A 224 -10.41 14.30 28.96
C ALA A 224 -10.74 13.40 30.15
N ALA A 225 -11.87 13.66 30.82
CA ALA A 225 -12.38 12.79 31.86
C ALA A 225 -12.93 11.47 31.27
N TRP A 226 -12.95 10.40 32.06
CA TRP A 226 -13.58 9.11 31.70
C TRP A 226 -15.00 9.32 31.11
N GLY A 227 -15.79 10.23 31.69
CA GLY A 227 -17.18 10.53 31.27
C GLY A 227 -17.33 11.20 29.90
N ASP A 228 -16.28 11.82 29.36
CA ASP A 228 -16.30 12.55 28.07
C ASP A 228 -15.91 11.67 26.86
N SER A 229 -15.88 10.35 27.04
CA SER A 229 -15.40 9.37 26.05
C SER A 229 -16.32 9.15 24.84
N SER A 230 -17.46 9.84 24.75
CA SER A 230 -18.50 9.61 23.73
C SER A 230 -18.75 10.76 22.75
N ARG A 231 -17.80 11.70 22.63
CA ARG A 231 -17.76 12.70 21.55
C ARG A 231 -16.37 12.85 20.96
#